data_AF-A0A1I4CTD6-F1
#
_entry.id   AF-A0A1I4CTD6-F1
#
_cell.length_a   1.000
_cell.length_b   1.000
_cell.length_c   1.000
_cell.angle_alpha   90.00
_cell.angle_beta   90.00
_cell.angle_gamma   90.00
#
_symmetry.space_group_name_H-M   'P 1'
#
loop_
_entity.id
_entity.type
_entity.pdbx_description
1 polymer ?
#
loop_
_entity_poly.entity_id
_entity_poly.type
_entity_poly.pdbx_seq_one_letter_code
_entity_poly.pdbx_strand_id
1 'polypeptide(L)'
;MILAAGDWRAELLPERGVAFRSLTLAGRDVLRRIPDGADPNNGFHGAFIMAPWTNRLEDGRIRVGGVDHFMPINRPAEGNALHGFLRDLAWVVEEQGAERAVLSCALDHAPFRCTARLVVALSAAGMSFALSLRNTGDAATPMGMGWHPWFARPAGTRLRVRATTIFGRDHRSIATGARPSAGLNGDDAVLLGLDTHFAGWDGLAAITWPDGAGIALRAQGEWASNLQVFAPRGGDVLCVEPVSHAPDAVNRPANAAHGAMRVLAPGASLDASLMIHRC
;
A
#
# COMPACT_ATOMS: atom_id res chain seq x y z
N MET A 1 16.22 -5.64 10.21
CA MET A 1 16.16 -7.12 10.29
C MET A 1 16.18 -7.73 8.90
N ILE A 2 16.65 -8.97 8.74
CA ILE A 2 16.75 -9.65 7.43
C ILE A 2 15.99 -10.97 7.48
N LEU A 3 15.23 -11.25 6.42
CA LEU A 3 14.62 -12.55 6.14
C LEU A 3 15.20 -13.09 4.84
N ALA A 4 15.38 -14.41 4.74
CA ALA A 4 15.80 -15.08 3.51
C ALA A 4 15.23 -16.49 3.41
N ALA A 5 14.80 -16.91 2.22
CA ALA A 5 14.41 -18.28 1.92
C ALA A 5 14.55 -18.55 0.42
N GLY A 6 15.27 -19.61 0.04
CA GLY A 6 15.64 -19.85 -1.37
C GLY A 6 16.38 -18.63 -1.96
N ASP A 7 15.92 -18.16 -3.12
CA ASP A 7 16.50 -16.99 -3.80
C ASP A 7 15.93 -15.64 -3.30
N TRP A 8 14.97 -15.66 -2.38
CA TRP A 8 14.33 -14.46 -1.87
C TRP A 8 15.06 -13.93 -0.63
N ARG A 9 15.25 -12.60 -0.59
CA ARG A 9 15.77 -11.90 0.59
C ARG A 9 15.01 -10.59 0.79
N ALA A 10 14.61 -10.32 2.03
CA ALA A 10 13.98 -9.07 2.44
C ALA A 10 14.75 -8.42 3.59
N GLU A 11 14.83 -7.10 3.57
CA GLU A 11 15.39 -6.30 4.67
C GLU A 11 14.29 -5.34 5.16
N LEU A 12 13.91 -5.46 6.43
CA LEU A 12 12.86 -4.66 7.06
C LEU A 12 13.45 -3.73 8.12
N LEU A 13 12.85 -2.56 8.31
CA LEU A 13 13.21 -1.55 9.32
C LEU A 13 12.09 -1.43 10.37
N PRO A 14 12.02 -2.28 11.40
CA PRO A 14 10.96 -2.25 12.42
C PRO A 14 10.80 -0.89 13.09
N GLU A 15 11.90 -0.19 13.34
CA GLU A 15 11.94 1.13 13.97
C GLU A 15 11.45 2.28 13.05
N ARG A 16 11.21 1.98 11.76
CA ARG A 16 10.73 2.93 10.75
C ARG A 16 9.48 2.39 10.04
N GLY A 17 8.44 2.06 10.80
CA GLY A 17 7.15 1.64 10.24
C GLY A 17 7.16 0.29 9.52
N VAL A 18 8.17 -0.55 9.81
CA VAL A 18 8.47 -1.78 9.05
C VAL A 18 8.69 -1.49 7.57
N ALA A 19 9.38 -0.39 7.25
CA ALA A 19 9.74 -0.11 5.87
C ALA A 19 10.55 -1.27 5.29
N PHE A 20 10.14 -1.75 4.12
CA PHE A 20 10.89 -2.73 3.34
C PHE A 20 12.05 -2.00 2.70
N ARG A 21 13.20 -2.04 3.34
CA ARG A 21 14.42 -1.45 2.82
C ARG A 21 14.81 -2.05 1.48
N SER A 22 14.65 -3.36 1.33
CA SER A 22 14.86 -4.06 0.07
C SER A 22 14.06 -5.35 0.03
N LEU A 23 13.68 -5.76 -1.17
CA LEU A 23 13.25 -7.11 -1.51
C LEU A 23 14.00 -7.51 -2.77
N THR A 24 14.68 -8.65 -2.74
CA THR A 24 15.46 -9.14 -3.88
C THR A 24 15.12 -10.59 -4.21
N LEU A 25 15.27 -10.94 -5.48
CA LEU A 25 15.11 -12.30 -6.00
C LEU A 25 16.37 -12.65 -6.79
N ALA A 26 17.11 -13.68 -6.35
CA ALA A 26 18.38 -14.11 -6.95
C ALA A 26 19.37 -12.93 -7.15
N GLY A 27 19.42 -12.03 -6.17
CA GLY A 27 20.26 -10.82 -6.21
C GLY A 27 19.74 -9.66 -7.05
N ARG A 28 18.63 -9.82 -7.80
CA ARG A 28 17.95 -8.72 -8.50
C ARG A 28 17.05 -7.95 -7.55
N ASP A 29 17.11 -6.63 -7.62
CA ASP A 29 16.16 -5.75 -6.92
C ASP A 29 14.74 -5.92 -7.46
N VAL A 30 13.84 -6.37 -6.58
CA VAL A 30 12.39 -6.36 -6.82
C VAL A 30 11.83 -5.00 -6.40
N LEU A 31 12.22 -4.52 -5.23
CA LEU A 31 11.96 -3.16 -4.77
C LEU A 31 13.22 -2.30 -4.96
N ARG A 32 13.03 -1.03 -5.30
CA ARG A 32 14.12 -0.04 -5.29
C ARG A 32 14.65 0.10 -3.87
N ARG A 33 15.92 -0.22 -3.63
CA ARG A 33 16.51 -0.19 -2.29
C ARG A 33 16.46 1.21 -1.66
N ILE A 34 16.14 1.27 -0.36
CA ILE A 34 16.28 2.49 0.45
C ILE A 34 17.78 2.75 0.69
N PRO A 35 18.33 3.91 0.29
CA PRO A 35 19.73 4.25 0.53
C PRO A 35 20.09 4.29 2.02
N ASP A 36 21.36 4.08 2.36
CA ASP A 36 21.81 4.20 3.76
C ASP A 36 21.54 5.61 4.31
N GLY A 37 20.98 5.68 5.51
CA GLY A 37 20.65 6.94 6.18
C GLY A 37 19.46 7.71 5.58
N ALA A 38 18.88 7.25 4.46
CA ALA A 38 17.70 7.89 3.88
C ALA A 38 16.46 7.67 4.74
N ASP A 39 15.55 8.64 4.71
CA ASP A 39 14.23 8.50 5.30
C ASP A 39 13.34 7.62 4.40
N PRO A 40 12.85 6.44 4.85
CA PRO A 40 12.00 5.55 4.06
C PRO A 40 10.69 6.19 3.59
N ASN A 41 10.22 7.25 4.26
CA ASN A 41 8.98 7.93 3.90
C ASN A 41 9.20 9.15 2.98
N ASN A 42 10.46 9.46 2.64
CA ASN A 42 10.84 10.58 1.80
C ASN A 42 11.68 10.12 0.60
N GLY A 43 10.99 9.69 -0.47
CA GLY A 43 11.60 9.33 -1.75
C GLY A 43 10.84 8.25 -2.49
N PHE A 44 11.46 7.77 -3.57
CA PHE A 44 10.94 6.73 -4.46
C PHE A 44 11.70 5.43 -4.25
N HIS A 45 11.60 4.85 -3.05
CA HIS A 45 12.34 3.65 -2.66
C HIS A 45 11.64 2.88 -1.53
N GLY A 46 11.93 1.60 -1.45
CA GLY A 46 11.43 0.66 -0.46
C GLY A 46 9.94 0.34 -0.58
N ALA A 47 9.33 -0.01 0.54
CA ALA A 47 7.88 -0.07 0.68
C ALA A 47 7.46 0.25 2.11
N PHE A 48 6.26 0.78 2.31
CA PHE A 48 5.74 1.09 3.66
C PHE A 48 4.25 0.76 3.81
N ILE A 49 3.81 0.63 5.06
CA ILE A 49 2.41 0.39 5.43
C ILE A 49 1.62 1.68 5.37
N MET A 50 0.42 1.63 4.80
CA MET A 50 -0.55 2.72 4.85
C MET A 50 -1.68 2.34 5.79
N ALA A 51 -1.82 2.99 6.94
CA ALA A 51 -2.92 2.79 7.89
C ALA A 51 -2.92 3.91 8.93
N PRO A 52 -4.08 4.37 9.44
CA PRO A 52 -5.42 3.78 9.31
C PRO A 52 -6.24 4.29 8.11
N TRP A 53 -5.60 4.91 7.11
CA TRP A 53 -6.19 5.15 5.80
C TRP A 53 -5.11 5.04 4.71
N THR A 54 -5.55 4.78 3.48
CA THR A 54 -4.69 4.85 2.30
C THR A 54 -4.99 6.10 1.49
N ASN A 55 -4.04 6.48 0.63
CA ASN A 55 -4.14 7.68 -0.21
C ASN A 55 -4.55 8.93 0.61
N ARG A 56 -5.30 9.84 0.00
CA ARG A 56 -5.60 11.18 0.53
C ARG A 56 -6.89 11.19 1.36
N LEU A 57 -6.88 12.02 2.40
CA LEU A 57 -8.05 12.64 3.00
C LEU A 57 -8.04 14.11 2.62
N GLU A 58 -9.11 14.56 1.95
CA GLU A 58 -9.30 15.97 1.60
C GLU A 58 -9.37 16.83 2.87
N ASP A 59 -8.56 17.90 2.93
CA ASP A 59 -8.40 18.78 4.10
C ASP A 59 -7.99 18.03 5.39
N GLY A 60 -7.48 16.80 5.26
CA GLY A 60 -7.24 15.90 6.38
C GLY A 60 -8.51 15.50 7.13
N ARG A 61 -9.70 15.78 6.60
CA ARG A 61 -10.95 15.63 7.32
C ARG A 61 -11.40 14.17 7.35
N ILE A 62 -11.86 13.71 8.51
CA ILE A 62 -12.57 12.44 8.67
C ILE A 62 -13.69 12.60 9.70
N ARG A 63 -14.90 12.14 9.34
CA ARG A 63 -16.09 12.23 10.19
C ARG A 63 -16.29 10.92 10.96
N VAL A 64 -16.24 10.96 12.29
CA VAL A 64 -16.44 9.79 13.17
C VAL A 64 -17.46 10.14 14.25
N GLY A 65 -18.48 9.29 14.43
CA GLY A 65 -19.53 9.53 15.42
C GLY A 65 -20.26 10.88 15.26
N GLY A 66 -20.35 11.41 14.05
CA GLY A 66 -20.94 12.73 13.78
C GLY A 66 -20.00 13.93 13.97
N VAL A 67 -18.77 13.71 14.45
CA VAL A 67 -17.75 14.75 14.71
C VAL A 67 -16.67 14.75 13.64
N ASP A 68 -16.31 15.93 13.11
CA ASP A 68 -15.17 16.06 12.22
C ASP A 68 -13.86 16.06 13.02
N HIS A 69 -12.93 15.21 12.59
CA HIS A 69 -11.54 15.20 13.01
C HIS A 69 -10.65 15.62 11.84
N PHE A 70 -9.51 16.25 12.14
CA PHE A 70 -8.59 16.76 11.13
C PHE A 70 -7.20 16.17 11.34
N MET A 71 -6.76 15.36 10.38
CA MET A 71 -5.47 14.71 10.35
C MET A 71 -4.39 15.70 9.88
N PRO A 72 -3.14 15.56 10.35
CA PRO A 72 -2.05 16.44 9.94
C PRO A 72 -1.85 16.47 8.42
N ILE A 73 -1.79 17.68 7.85
CA ILE A 73 -1.51 17.90 6.43
C ILE A 73 -0.02 17.66 6.17
N ASN A 74 0.29 16.59 5.46
CA ASN A 74 1.65 16.23 5.03
C ASN A 74 1.85 16.38 3.51
N ARG A 75 0.83 16.89 2.81
CA ARG A 75 0.88 17.36 1.42
C ARG A 75 0.32 18.79 1.36
N PRO A 76 1.12 19.79 1.76
CA PRO A 76 0.64 21.15 1.95
C PRO A 76 0.25 21.86 0.64
N ALA A 77 0.90 21.52 -0.49
CA ALA A 77 0.55 22.09 -1.79
C ALA A 77 -0.87 21.71 -2.21
N GLU A 78 -1.30 20.48 -1.90
CA GLU A 78 -2.63 19.98 -2.22
C GLU A 78 -3.64 20.11 -1.07
N GLY A 79 -3.16 20.48 0.12
CA GLY A 79 -3.97 20.61 1.34
C GLY A 79 -4.53 19.28 1.84
N ASN A 80 -3.77 18.18 1.73
CA ASN A 80 -4.27 16.84 2.07
C ASN A 80 -3.43 16.12 3.13
N ALA A 81 -4.08 15.25 3.91
CA ALA A 81 -3.40 14.24 4.71
C ALA A 81 -3.26 12.94 3.92
N LEU A 82 -2.09 12.32 3.93
CA LEU A 82 -1.73 11.22 3.04
C LEU A 82 -1.16 10.02 3.81
N HIS A 83 -1.73 8.82 3.58
CA HIS A 83 -1.19 7.49 3.92
C HIS A 83 -1.09 7.08 5.40
N GLY A 84 -1.82 7.73 6.31
CA GLY A 84 -1.88 7.26 7.69
C GLY A 84 -0.63 7.56 8.51
N PHE A 85 -0.53 6.86 9.64
CA PHE A 85 0.48 7.07 10.68
C PHE A 85 1.43 5.89 10.87
N LEU A 86 1.02 4.65 10.55
CA LEU A 86 1.77 3.47 10.98
C LEU A 86 3.17 3.35 10.35
N ARG A 87 3.41 3.97 9.19
CA ARG A 87 4.75 4.05 8.57
C ARG A 87 5.75 4.92 9.35
N ASP A 88 5.25 5.77 10.24
CA ASP A 88 6.07 6.75 10.98
C ASP A 88 6.38 6.27 12.41
N LEU A 89 5.81 5.12 12.81
CA LEU A 89 5.94 4.56 14.16
C LEU A 89 6.97 3.43 14.20
N ALA A 90 7.60 3.23 15.36
CA ALA A 90 8.35 2.02 15.63
C ALA A 90 7.39 0.85 15.92
N TRP A 91 7.70 -0.31 15.38
CA TRP A 91 6.96 -1.54 15.60
C TRP A 91 7.70 -2.47 16.55
N VAL A 92 6.95 -3.17 17.38
CA VAL A 92 7.47 -4.21 18.27
C VAL A 92 7.63 -5.49 17.46
N VAL A 93 8.82 -6.10 17.52
CA VAL A 93 9.06 -7.42 16.94
C VAL A 93 8.55 -8.48 17.92
N GLU A 94 7.46 -9.17 17.56
CA GLU A 94 6.88 -10.26 18.37
C GLU A 94 7.63 -11.58 18.14
N GLU A 95 8.07 -11.80 16.89
CA GLU A 95 8.78 -13.01 16.48
C GLU A 95 9.76 -12.68 15.34
N GLN A 96 10.95 -13.27 15.40
CA GLN A 96 11.94 -13.20 14.33
C GLN A 96 12.61 -14.56 14.15
N GLY A 97 12.44 -15.14 12.96
CA GLY A 97 13.20 -16.27 12.45
C GLY A 97 13.94 -15.90 11.16
N ALA A 98 14.60 -16.88 10.55
CA ALA A 98 15.32 -16.68 9.27
C ALA A 98 14.37 -16.38 8.11
N GLU A 99 13.20 -17.03 8.10
CA GLU A 99 12.25 -16.98 6.97
C GLU A 99 10.98 -16.18 7.30
N ARG A 100 10.75 -15.85 8.57
CA ARG A 100 9.50 -15.25 9.03
C ARG A 100 9.72 -14.23 10.13
N ALA A 101 8.93 -13.15 10.08
CA ALA A 101 8.83 -12.16 11.15
C ALA A 101 7.37 -11.83 11.46
N VAL A 102 7.11 -11.54 12.72
CA VAL A 102 5.83 -11.00 13.21
C VAL A 102 6.12 -9.70 13.94
N LEU A 103 5.40 -8.66 13.56
CA LEU A 103 5.52 -7.35 14.17
C LEU A 103 4.14 -6.80 14.53
N SER A 104 4.08 -5.97 15.56
CA SER A 104 2.87 -5.25 15.93
C SER A 104 3.14 -3.78 16.26
N CYS A 105 2.12 -2.96 16.09
CA CYS A 105 2.16 -1.54 16.40
C CYS A 105 0.80 -1.11 16.96
N ALA A 106 0.82 -0.33 18.03
CA ALA A 106 -0.36 0.31 18.57
C ALA A 106 -0.37 1.78 18.16
N LEU A 107 -1.52 2.28 17.76
CA LEU A 107 -1.79 3.69 17.48
C LEU A 107 -2.83 4.18 18.47
N ASP A 108 -2.54 5.31 19.13
CA ASP A 108 -3.49 6.08 19.92
C ASP A 108 -3.45 7.54 19.44
N HIS A 109 -4.27 7.83 18.42
CA HIS A 109 -4.39 9.16 17.82
C HIS A 109 -5.84 9.39 17.39
N ALA A 110 -6.57 10.22 18.11
CA ALA A 110 -7.99 10.45 17.85
C ALA A 110 -8.26 10.82 16.37
N PRO A 111 -9.25 10.19 15.71
CA PRO A 111 -10.24 9.25 16.26
C PRO A 111 -9.78 7.78 16.29
N PHE A 112 -8.55 7.50 15.88
CA PHE A 112 -8.02 6.15 15.72
C PHE A 112 -7.33 5.64 16.99
N ARG A 113 -7.93 4.63 17.59
CA ARG A 113 -7.25 3.74 18.53
C ARG A 113 -7.27 2.33 17.95
N CYS A 114 -6.11 1.84 17.54
CA CYS A 114 -6.01 0.54 16.89
C CYS A 114 -4.68 -0.18 17.14
N THR A 115 -4.68 -1.48 16.90
CA THR A 115 -3.46 -2.30 16.88
C THR A 115 -3.34 -2.93 15.51
N ALA A 116 -2.18 -2.76 14.87
CA ALA A 116 -1.82 -3.47 13.66
C ALA A 116 -0.92 -4.65 13.99
N ARG A 117 -1.11 -5.75 13.26
CA ARG A 117 -0.23 -6.91 13.31
C ARG A 117 0.15 -7.32 11.90
N LEU A 118 1.45 -7.39 11.66
CA LEU A 118 2.06 -7.70 10.39
C LEU A 118 2.80 -9.03 10.48
N VAL A 119 2.57 -9.90 9.50
CA VAL A 119 3.34 -11.12 9.30
C VAL A 119 4.02 -11.04 7.94
N VAL A 120 5.34 -11.20 7.92
CA VAL A 120 6.14 -11.32 6.70
C VAL A 120 6.79 -12.69 6.69
N ALA A 121 6.61 -13.47 5.64
CA ALA A 121 7.24 -14.77 5.50
C ALA A 121 7.76 -14.99 4.07
N LEU A 122 8.98 -15.49 3.96
CA LEU A 122 9.62 -15.90 2.72
C LEU A 122 9.60 -17.42 2.61
N SER A 123 9.54 -17.89 1.38
CA SER A 123 9.76 -19.29 1.02
C SER A 123 10.43 -19.33 -0.35
N ALA A 124 10.84 -20.52 -0.82
CA ALA A 124 11.29 -20.68 -2.20
C ALA A 124 10.23 -20.26 -3.25
N ALA A 125 8.93 -20.26 -2.88
CA ALA A 125 7.85 -19.85 -3.75
C ALA A 125 7.69 -18.32 -3.86
N GLY A 126 8.14 -17.54 -2.87
CA GLY A 126 7.93 -16.10 -2.84
C GLY A 126 7.81 -15.49 -1.45
N MET A 127 7.44 -14.22 -1.42
CA MET A 127 7.13 -13.46 -0.21
C MET A 127 5.63 -13.42 0.02
N SER A 128 5.21 -13.85 1.20
CA SER A 128 3.88 -13.62 1.74
C SER A 128 3.91 -12.51 2.79
N PHE A 129 2.84 -11.73 2.80
CA PHE A 129 2.71 -10.52 3.59
C PHE A 129 1.27 -10.39 4.03
N ALA A 130 0.99 -10.38 5.33
CA ALA A 130 -0.36 -10.32 5.88
C ALA A 130 -0.47 -9.25 6.96
N LEU A 131 -1.45 -8.36 6.81
CA LEU A 131 -1.71 -7.26 7.73
C LEU A 131 -3.12 -7.39 8.31
N SER A 132 -3.19 -7.32 9.63
CA SER A 132 -4.43 -7.17 10.38
C SER A 132 -4.45 -5.82 11.07
N LEU A 133 -5.57 -5.10 11.01
CA LEU A 133 -5.79 -3.83 11.71
C LEU A 133 -7.04 -3.94 12.56
N ARG A 134 -6.88 -3.93 13.89
CA ARG A 134 -7.96 -4.09 14.86
C ARG A 134 -8.30 -2.78 15.54
N ASN A 135 -9.58 -2.41 15.58
CA ASN A 135 -10.04 -1.28 16.39
C ASN A 135 -9.96 -1.64 17.89
N THR A 136 -9.17 -0.88 18.64
CA THR A 136 -9.02 -1.01 20.10
C THR A 136 -9.60 0.20 20.86
N GLY A 137 -10.27 1.10 20.14
CA GLY A 137 -11.07 2.18 20.70
C GLY A 137 -12.41 1.72 21.25
N ASP A 138 -13.14 2.69 21.77
CA ASP A 138 -14.49 2.57 22.34
C ASP A 138 -15.60 2.92 21.34
N ALA A 139 -15.27 3.52 20.20
CA ALA A 139 -16.20 3.93 19.17
C ALA A 139 -15.98 3.20 17.83
N ALA A 140 -17.07 3.04 17.08
CA ALA A 140 -17.02 2.56 15.71
C ALA A 140 -16.32 3.59 14.81
N THR A 141 -15.24 3.19 14.14
CA THR A 141 -14.35 4.13 13.41
C THR A 141 -14.08 3.63 11.98
N PRO A 142 -14.25 4.47 10.95
CA PRO A 142 -13.86 4.14 9.58
C PRO A 142 -12.34 3.98 9.50
N MET A 143 -11.86 2.79 9.14
CA MET A 143 -10.43 2.49 8.97
C MET A 143 -10.18 1.83 7.61
N GLY A 144 -8.94 1.95 7.15
CA GLY A 144 -8.45 1.41 5.91
C GLY A 144 -6.97 1.07 5.99
N MET A 145 -6.51 0.22 5.08
CA MET A 145 -5.12 -0.20 5.06
C MET A 145 -4.62 -0.55 3.65
N GLY A 146 -3.32 -0.44 3.47
CA GLY A 146 -2.65 -0.69 2.19
C GLY A 146 -1.15 -0.87 2.34
N TRP A 147 -0.50 -1.21 1.24
CA TRP A 147 0.95 -1.33 1.16
C TRP A 147 1.46 -0.59 -0.07
N HIS A 148 2.47 0.24 0.12
CA HIS A 148 3.00 1.12 -0.92
C HIS A 148 4.40 0.70 -1.36
N PRO A 149 4.55 -0.25 -2.31
CA PRO A 149 5.85 -0.68 -2.82
C PRO A 149 6.36 0.20 -3.95
N TRP A 150 7.65 0.54 -3.92
CA TRP A 150 8.38 1.08 -5.06
C TRP A 150 9.14 -0.06 -5.76
N PHE A 151 8.48 -0.73 -6.71
CA PHE A 151 9.13 -1.76 -7.52
C PHE A 151 10.19 -1.16 -8.45
N ALA A 152 11.29 -1.88 -8.63
CA ALA A 152 12.29 -1.52 -9.64
C ALA A 152 11.68 -1.65 -11.05
N ARG A 153 11.81 -0.58 -11.85
CA ARG A 153 11.22 -0.44 -13.18
C ARG A 153 12.30 -0.09 -14.22
N PRO A 154 13.16 -1.03 -14.62
CA PRO A 154 14.05 -0.83 -15.77
C PRO A 154 13.25 -0.50 -17.04
N ALA A 155 13.85 0.24 -17.96
CA ALA A 155 13.19 0.67 -19.20
C ALA A 155 12.68 -0.53 -20.00
N GLY A 156 11.40 -0.51 -20.40
CA GLY A 156 10.72 -1.63 -21.05
C GLY A 156 9.98 -2.58 -20.10
N THR A 157 9.86 -2.22 -18.83
CA THR A 157 9.00 -2.93 -17.86
C THR A 157 7.54 -2.86 -18.31
N ARG A 158 6.83 -3.98 -18.18
CA ARG A 158 5.41 -4.13 -18.47
C ARG A 158 4.60 -4.39 -17.22
N LEU A 159 3.40 -3.83 -17.16
CA LEU A 159 2.41 -4.09 -16.12
C LEU A 159 1.13 -4.62 -16.74
N ARG A 160 0.57 -5.66 -16.12
CA ARG A 160 -0.77 -6.15 -16.40
C ARG A 160 -1.62 -6.15 -15.13
N VAL A 161 -2.77 -5.49 -15.20
CA VAL A 161 -3.78 -5.36 -14.14
C VAL A 161 -5.15 -5.44 -14.79
N ARG A 162 -6.10 -6.17 -14.19
CA ARG A 162 -7.50 -6.17 -14.63
C ARG A 162 -8.38 -5.50 -13.59
N ALA A 163 -9.05 -4.43 -13.97
CA ALA A 163 -9.95 -3.70 -13.10
C ALA A 163 -11.15 -3.19 -13.91
N THR A 164 -12.31 -3.06 -13.27
CA THR A 164 -13.54 -2.63 -13.95
C THR A 164 -13.73 -1.11 -13.96
N THR A 165 -12.98 -0.39 -13.12
CA THR A 165 -13.12 1.06 -12.92
C THR A 165 -11.76 1.73 -12.87
N ILE A 166 -11.64 2.91 -13.48
CA ILE A 166 -10.49 3.81 -13.38
C ILE A 166 -10.95 5.19 -12.92
N PHE A 167 -10.12 5.88 -12.14
CA PHE A 167 -10.38 7.23 -11.65
C PHE A 167 -9.51 8.26 -12.37
N GLY A 168 -10.07 9.44 -12.61
CA GLY A 168 -9.30 10.67 -12.84
C GLY A 168 -8.87 11.30 -11.52
N ARG A 169 -8.22 12.46 -11.59
CA ARG A 169 -7.84 13.26 -10.43
C ARG A 169 -8.09 14.74 -10.70
N ASP A 170 -8.47 15.47 -9.67
CA ASP A 170 -8.52 16.93 -9.72
C ASP A 170 -7.14 17.57 -9.46
N HIS A 171 -7.08 18.90 -9.45
CA HIS A 171 -5.85 19.66 -9.23
C HIS A 171 -5.23 19.47 -7.83
N ARG A 172 -6.00 18.98 -6.85
CA ARG A 172 -5.52 18.59 -5.51
C ARG A 172 -5.12 17.11 -5.45
N SER A 173 -5.11 16.44 -6.61
CA SER A 173 -4.88 15.00 -6.75
C SER A 173 -5.90 14.12 -6.02
N ILE A 174 -7.10 14.62 -5.71
CA ILE A 174 -8.17 13.78 -5.19
C ILE A 174 -8.82 13.01 -6.34
N ALA A 175 -9.14 11.74 -6.10
CA ALA A 175 -9.78 10.88 -7.08
C ALA A 175 -11.18 11.40 -7.44
N THR A 176 -11.45 11.51 -8.74
CA THR A 176 -12.70 12.00 -9.34
C THR A 176 -13.03 11.21 -10.60
N GLY A 177 -14.27 11.34 -11.10
CA GLY A 177 -14.63 10.87 -12.44
C GLY A 177 -14.42 9.37 -12.65
N ALA A 178 -14.91 8.54 -11.71
CA ALA A 178 -14.92 7.09 -11.87
C ALA A 178 -15.60 6.70 -13.18
N ARG A 179 -14.93 5.89 -14.00
CA ARG A 179 -15.46 5.44 -15.30
C ARG A 179 -15.07 3.98 -15.58
N PRO A 180 -15.83 3.28 -16.44
CA PRO A 180 -15.50 1.91 -16.83
C PRO A 180 -14.08 1.79 -17.40
N SER A 181 -13.42 0.68 -17.08
CA SER A 181 -12.08 0.33 -17.55
C SER A 181 -11.94 -1.19 -17.67
N ALA A 182 -10.93 -1.64 -18.41
CA ALA A 182 -10.47 -3.03 -18.42
C ALA A 182 -9.17 -3.23 -17.60
N GLY A 183 -8.67 -2.17 -16.96
CA GLY A 183 -7.40 -2.14 -16.25
C GLY A 183 -6.26 -1.62 -17.12
N LEU A 184 -5.06 -2.18 -16.92
CA LEU A 184 -3.83 -1.80 -17.61
C LEU A 184 -3.18 -3.03 -18.24
N ASN A 185 -2.68 -2.87 -19.45
CA ASN A 185 -1.79 -3.84 -20.09
C ASN A 185 -0.85 -3.09 -21.03
N GLY A 186 0.35 -2.79 -20.57
CA GLY A 186 1.28 -1.97 -21.34
C GLY A 186 2.65 -1.82 -20.70
N ASP A 187 3.55 -1.22 -21.46
CA ASP A 187 4.92 -0.85 -21.06
C ASP A 187 5.01 0.64 -20.69
N ASP A 188 6.23 1.17 -20.68
CA ASP A 188 6.58 2.55 -20.39
C ASP A 188 5.70 3.59 -21.10
N ALA A 189 5.23 3.33 -22.33
CA ALA A 189 4.35 4.26 -23.04
C ALA A 189 2.99 4.48 -22.32
N VAL A 190 2.52 3.47 -21.59
CA VAL A 190 1.29 3.51 -20.81
C VAL A 190 1.57 3.91 -19.36
N LEU A 191 2.72 3.49 -18.81
CA LEU A 191 3.05 3.67 -17.40
C LEU A 191 3.57 5.07 -17.06
N LEU A 192 4.38 5.69 -17.91
CA LEU A 192 5.11 6.90 -17.52
C LEU A 192 4.19 8.10 -17.25
N GLY A 193 4.28 8.62 -16.03
CA GLY A 193 3.45 9.71 -15.52
C GLY A 193 2.10 9.27 -14.98
N LEU A 194 1.84 7.96 -14.91
CA LEU A 194 0.62 7.43 -14.34
C LEU A 194 0.61 7.68 -12.82
N ASP A 195 -0.51 8.18 -12.32
CA ASP A 195 -0.88 8.26 -10.91
C ASP A 195 -2.40 8.04 -10.91
N THR A 196 -2.84 6.82 -10.64
CA THR A 196 -4.20 6.40 -10.96
C THR A 196 -4.70 5.31 -10.04
N HIS A 197 -5.92 5.51 -9.54
CA HIS A 197 -6.65 4.51 -8.77
C HIS A 197 -7.53 3.65 -9.68
N PHE A 198 -7.54 2.36 -9.39
CA PHE A 198 -8.37 1.34 -10.02
C PHE A 198 -9.23 0.66 -8.97
N ALA A 199 -10.50 0.43 -9.32
CA ALA A 199 -11.45 -0.31 -8.48
C ALA A 199 -12.07 -1.47 -9.26
N GLY A 200 -12.61 -2.45 -8.53
CA GLY A 200 -13.02 -3.72 -9.11
C GLY A 200 -11.83 -4.48 -9.70
N TRP A 201 -10.65 -4.31 -9.11
CA TRP A 201 -9.46 -5.10 -9.39
C TRP A 201 -9.73 -6.57 -9.04
N ASP A 202 -9.15 -7.52 -9.79
CA ASP A 202 -9.29 -8.96 -9.54
C ASP A 202 -8.26 -9.52 -8.53
N GLY A 203 -7.50 -8.64 -7.88
CA GLY A 203 -6.46 -8.98 -6.92
C GLY A 203 -5.17 -9.49 -7.57
N LEU A 204 -5.05 -9.46 -8.90
CA LEU A 204 -3.87 -9.95 -9.63
C LEU A 204 -3.14 -8.83 -10.39
N ALA A 205 -1.84 -8.76 -10.21
CA ALA A 205 -0.98 -7.92 -11.05
C ALA A 205 0.26 -8.71 -11.49
N ALA A 206 0.77 -8.44 -12.69
CA ALA A 206 2.02 -9.00 -13.17
C ALA A 206 2.94 -7.89 -13.66
N ILE A 207 4.18 -7.90 -13.17
CA ILE A 207 5.26 -7.01 -13.61
C ILE A 207 6.26 -7.88 -14.36
N THR A 208 6.52 -7.55 -15.63
CA THR A 208 7.48 -8.25 -16.47
C THR A 208 8.58 -7.28 -16.88
N TRP A 209 9.84 -7.66 -16.63
CA TRP A 209 11.02 -6.90 -17.00
C TRP A 209 11.44 -7.20 -18.46
N PRO A 210 12.33 -6.38 -19.04
CA PRO A 210 12.68 -6.47 -20.46
C PRO A 210 13.30 -7.79 -20.90
N ASP A 211 13.95 -8.50 -19.98
CA ASP A 211 14.57 -9.80 -20.22
C ASP A 211 13.60 -10.99 -20.06
N GLY A 212 12.32 -10.71 -19.83
CA GLY A 212 11.26 -11.71 -19.69
C GLY A 212 11.07 -12.25 -18.27
N ALA A 213 11.99 -11.97 -17.34
CA ALA A 213 11.78 -12.26 -15.93
C ALA A 213 10.69 -11.35 -15.35
N GLY A 214 10.06 -11.77 -14.26
CA GLY A 214 9.01 -10.95 -13.66
C GLY A 214 8.50 -11.48 -12.33
N ILE A 215 7.57 -10.72 -11.75
CA ILE A 215 6.86 -11.09 -10.53
C ILE A 215 5.35 -10.95 -10.73
N ALA A 216 4.60 -11.80 -10.04
CA ALA A 216 3.16 -11.71 -9.92
C ALA A 216 2.75 -11.43 -8.47
N LEU A 217 1.76 -10.56 -8.33
CA LEU A 217 1.12 -10.20 -7.08
C LEU A 217 -0.25 -10.89 -7.03
N ARG A 218 -0.58 -11.43 -5.87
CA ARG A 218 -1.92 -11.96 -5.54
C ARG A 218 -2.38 -11.39 -4.20
N ALA A 219 -3.30 -10.44 -4.25
CA ALA A 219 -3.93 -9.85 -3.08
C ALA A 219 -5.20 -10.63 -2.68
N GLN A 220 -5.47 -10.67 -1.39
CA GLN A 220 -6.64 -11.32 -0.78
C GLN A 220 -7.17 -10.46 0.36
N GLY A 221 -8.40 -10.76 0.79
CA GLY A 221 -9.07 -10.01 1.85
C GLY A 221 -9.34 -8.58 1.41
N GLU A 222 -9.13 -7.63 2.33
CA GLU A 222 -9.45 -6.23 2.09
C GLU A 222 -8.63 -5.60 0.95
N TRP A 223 -7.49 -6.18 0.54
CA TRP A 223 -6.69 -5.70 -0.60
C TRP A 223 -7.12 -6.22 -1.97
N ALA A 224 -8.11 -7.10 -2.06
CA ALA A 224 -8.40 -7.83 -3.29
C ALA A 224 -9.11 -7.03 -4.38
N SER A 225 -9.56 -5.80 -4.11
CA SER A 225 -10.52 -5.09 -5.00
C SER A 225 -10.12 -3.69 -5.44
N ASN A 226 -9.13 -3.07 -4.80
CA ASN A 226 -8.71 -1.70 -5.06
C ASN A 226 -7.17 -1.63 -5.18
N LEU A 227 -6.70 -0.84 -6.15
CA LEU A 227 -5.29 -0.75 -6.50
C LEU A 227 -4.93 0.67 -6.93
N GLN A 228 -3.89 1.23 -6.34
CA GLN A 228 -3.27 2.46 -6.82
C GLN A 228 -2.03 2.11 -7.65
N VAL A 229 -1.86 2.73 -8.81
CA VAL A 229 -0.67 2.58 -9.66
C VAL A 229 -0.02 3.94 -9.86
N PHE A 230 1.28 4.03 -9.58
CA PHE A 230 2.06 5.24 -9.73
C PHE A 230 3.40 4.97 -10.42
N ALA A 231 3.74 5.73 -11.45
CA ALA A 231 5.02 5.64 -12.14
C ALA A 231 5.46 7.06 -12.56
N PRO A 232 6.28 7.75 -11.74
CA PRO A 232 6.68 9.11 -12.00
C PRO A 232 7.50 9.23 -13.30
N ARG A 233 7.32 10.34 -14.03
CA ARG A 233 8.12 10.63 -15.22
C ARG A 233 9.60 10.77 -14.84
N GLY A 234 10.47 10.15 -15.63
CA GLY A 234 11.92 10.21 -15.43
C GLY A 234 12.44 9.37 -14.25
N GLY A 235 11.57 8.64 -13.54
CA GLY A 235 11.97 7.70 -12.49
C GLY A 235 12.08 6.26 -12.99
N ASP A 236 12.86 5.43 -12.32
CA ASP A 236 13.06 4.00 -12.58
C ASP A 236 12.26 3.13 -11.60
N VAL A 237 11.09 3.62 -11.17
CA VAL A 237 10.22 2.97 -10.19
C VAL A 237 8.78 2.82 -10.70
N LEU A 238 8.08 1.84 -10.14
CA LEU A 238 6.66 1.57 -10.34
C LEU A 238 6.01 1.19 -9.01
N CYS A 239 4.94 1.87 -8.64
CA CYS A 239 4.06 1.45 -7.56
C CYS A 239 2.88 0.65 -8.11
N VAL A 240 2.63 -0.48 -7.47
CA VAL A 240 1.42 -1.29 -7.63
C VAL A 240 0.95 -1.56 -6.22
N GLU A 241 0.05 -0.72 -5.72
CA GLU A 241 -0.29 -0.58 -4.32
C GLU A 241 -1.67 -1.21 -4.03
N PRO A 242 -1.73 -2.40 -3.42
CA PRO A 242 -2.99 -2.94 -2.92
C PRO A 242 -3.51 -2.08 -1.78
N VAL A 243 -4.76 -1.64 -1.86
CA VAL A 243 -5.40 -0.77 -0.87
C VAL A 243 -6.82 -1.24 -0.59
N SER A 244 -7.33 -0.97 0.61
CA SER A 244 -8.65 -1.47 1.02
C SER A 244 -9.85 -0.61 0.60
N HIS A 245 -9.62 0.59 0.09
CA HIS A 245 -10.69 1.52 -0.26
C HIS A 245 -10.25 2.48 -1.36
N ALA A 246 -11.23 3.16 -1.96
CA ALA A 246 -10.98 4.25 -2.90
C ALA A 246 -10.46 5.51 -2.17
N PRO A 247 -9.67 6.37 -2.82
CA PRO A 247 -9.15 7.59 -2.21
C PRO A 247 -10.29 8.49 -1.71
N ASP A 248 -10.11 9.04 -0.51
CA ASP A 248 -11.06 9.96 0.13
C ASP A 248 -12.50 9.40 0.26
N ALA A 249 -12.68 8.07 0.22
CA ALA A 249 -14.00 7.43 0.23
C ALA A 249 -14.86 7.81 1.44
N VAL A 250 -14.26 8.10 2.59
CA VAL A 250 -15.00 8.54 3.79
C VAL A 250 -15.67 9.90 3.62
N ASN A 251 -15.16 10.75 2.73
CA ASN A 251 -15.69 12.07 2.46
C ASN A 251 -16.50 12.13 1.16
N ARG A 252 -16.36 11.13 0.29
CA ARG A 252 -16.97 11.11 -1.05
C ARG A 252 -17.82 9.84 -1.25
N PRO A 253 -19.16 9.92 -1.07
CA PRO A 253 -20.05 8.78 -1.29
C PRO A 253 -19.93 8.14 -2.68
N ALA A 254 -19.66 8.94 -3.71
CA ALA A 254 -19.42 8.44 -5.06
C ALA A 254 -18.16 7.56 -5.14
N ASN A 255 -17.09 7.89 -4.42
CA ASN A 255 -15.89 7.05 -4.35
C ASN A 255 -16.14 5.81 -3.48
N ALA A 256 -16.88 5.95 -2.37
CA ALA A 256 -17.23 4.84 -1.49
C ALA A 256 -18.00 3.71 -2.21
N ALA A 257 -18.77 4.04 -3.24
CA ALA A 257 -19.45 3.06 -4.09
C ALA A 257 -18.49 2.07 -4.79
N HIS A 258 -17.21 2.42 -4.90
CA HIS A 258 -16.16 1.61 -5.53
C HIS A 258 -15.17 1.00 -4.50
N GLY A 259 -15.36 1.26 -3.22
CA GLY A 259 -14.48 0.82 -2.15
C GLY A 259 -14.58 1.78 -0.97
N ALA A 260 -15.48 1.49 -0.03
CA ALA A 260 -15.65 2.28 1.18
C ALA A 260 -14.57 1.95 2.22
N MET A 261 -14.18 2.94 3.03
CA MET A 261 -13.50 2.65 4.28
C MET A 261 -14.45 1.84 5.18
N ARG A 262 -13.91 0.83 5.86
CA ARG A 262 -14.71 -0.06 6.71
C ARG A 262 -14.89 0.57 8.08
N VAL A 263 -16.15 0.68 8.52
CA VAL A 263 -16.45 1.12 9.89
C VAL A 263 -16.27 -0.07 10.83
N LEU A 264 -15.20 -0.06 11.61
CA LEU A 264 -14.88 -1.12 12.56
C LEU A 264 -15.50 -0.81 13.91
N ALA A 265 -16.38 -1.68 14.40
CA ALA A 265 -16.82 -1.66 15.80
C ALA A 265 -15.62 -1.92 16.75
N PRO A 266 -15.71 -1.52 18.04
CA PRO A 266 -14.72 -1.89 19.04
C PRO A 266 -14.41 -3.39 19.01
N GLY A 267 -13.13 -3.72 18.84
CA GLY A 267 -12.63 -5.08 18.77
C GLY A 267 -12.71 -5.78 17.41
N ALA A 268 -13.35 -5.18 16.41
CA ALA A 268 -13.39 -5.69 15.03
C ALA A 268 -12.09 -5.40 14.27
N SER A 269 -11.82 -6.19 13.24
CA SER A 269 -10.58 -6.12 12.45
C SER A 269 -10.82 -6.05 10.94
N LEU A 270 -9.81 -5.54 10.24
CA LEU A 270 -9.58 -5.71 8.81
C LEU A 270 -8.41 -6.66 8.62
N ASP A 271 -8.51 -7.57 7.65
CA ASP A 271 -7.46 -8.51 7.33
C ASP A 271 -7.22 -8.53 5.82
N ALA A 272 -5.95 -8.49 5.44
CA ALA A 272 -5.54 -8.66 4.05
C ALA A 272 -4.20 -9.37 3.96
N SER A 273 -3.98 -10.03 2.83
CA SER A 273 -2.70 -10.65 2.53
C SER A 273 -2.31 -10.47 1.07
N LEU A 274 -1.02 -10.48 0.81
CA LEU A 274 -0.39 -10.38 -0.50
C LEU A 274 0.64 -11.50 -0.63
N MET A 275 0.64 -12.16 -1.79
CA MET A 275 1.72 -13.04 -2.21
C MET A 275 2.44 -12.43 -3.41
N ILE A 276 3.76 -12.30 -3.33
CA ILE A 276 4.64 -11.93 -4.43
C ILE A 276 5.48 -13.15 -4.78
N HIS A 277 5.42 -13.60 -6.03
CA HIS A 277 6.14 -14.76 -6.51
C HIS A 277 6.70 -14.48 -7.91
N ARG A 278 7.68 -15.28 -8.33
CA ARG A 278 8.22 -15.21 -9.69
C ARG A 278 7.16 -15.62 -10.73
N CYS A 279 7.16 -14.97 -11.88
CA CYS A 279 6.41 -15.40 -13.07
C CYS A 279 7.11 -16.56 -13.79
#